data_AF-R7KYZ6-F1
#
_entry.id   AF-R7KYZ6-F1
#
_cell.length_a   1.000
_cell.length_b   1.000
_cell.length_c   1.000
_cell.angle_alpha   90.00
_cell.angle_beta   90.00
_cell.angle_gamma   90.00
#
_symmetry.space_group_name_H-M   'P 1'
#
loop_
_entity.id
_entity.type
_entity.pdbx_description
1 polymer ?
#
loop_
_entity_poly.entity_id
_entity_poly.type
_entity_poly.pdbx_seq_one_letter_code
_entity_poly.pdbx_strand_id
1 'polypeptide(L)'
;MMKFIGMGKDLKGYSAADMIVGKAASMLFVKAGICAVHGKVMSEAASEYLEAHHIPHSYDKLTEQIINRTGDNICPMEAAVANIPDPEEGYKALFNKIQEMRKNN
;
A
#
# COMPACT_ATOMS: atom_id res chain seq x y z
N MET A 1 3.81 -6.99 -3.67
CA MET A 1 4.93 -6.02 -3.69
C MET A 1 6.09 -6.35 -2.75
N MET A 2 5.89 -6.56 -1.45
CA MET A 2 6.98 -6.76 -0.47
C MET A 2 8.02 -7.83 -0.82
N LYS A 3 7.60 -8.95 -1.42
CA LYS A 3 8.52 -10.00 -1.90
C LYS A 3 9.56 -9.44 -2.91
N PHE A 4 9.14 -8.59 -3.84
CA PHE A 4 10.05 -8.03 -4.85
C PHE A 4 11.06 -7.07 -4.21
N ILE A 5 10.59 -6.20 -3.30
CA ILE A 5 11.44 -5.30 -2.52
C ILE A 5 12.45 -6.11 -1.70
N GLY A 6 12.01 -7.15 -0.99
CA GLY A 6 12.90 -8.01 -0.18
C GLY A 6 13.91 -8.83 -1.01
N MET A 7 13.62 -9.09 -2.29
CA MET A 7 14.56 -9.72 -3.22
C MET A 7 15.55 -8.72 -3.85
N GLY A 8 15.42 -7.41 -3.56
CA GLY A 8 16.24 -6.38 -4.20
C GLY A 8 15.97 -6.21 -5.69
N LYS A 9 14.76 -6.55 -6.17
CA LYS A 9 14.39 -6.32 -7.57
C LYS A 9 14.28 -4.82 -7.84
N ASP A 10 14.97 -4.36 -8.88
CA ASP A 10 14.76 -3.00 -9.39
C ASP A 10 13.44 -2.94 -10.17
N LEU A 11 12.50 -2.17 -9.63
CA LEU A 11 11.18 -1.92 -10.22
C LEU A 11 11.01 -0.44 -10.60
N LYS A 12 12.10 0.34 -10.57
CA LYS A 12 12.03 1.76 -10.84
C LYS A 12 11.52 2.01 -12.26
N GLY A 13 10.54 2.90 -12.38
CA GLY A 13 9.96 3.28 -13.66
C GLY A 13 8.87 2.35 -14.19
N TYR A 14 8.52 1.28 -13.46
CA TYR A 14 7.39 0.41 -13.81
C TYR A 14 6.07 1.03 -13.35
N SER A 15 4.97 0.64 -13.99
CA SER A 15 3.62 0.91 -13.50
C SER A 15 3.04 -0.30 -12.76
N ALA A 16 2.16 -0.07 -11.79
CA ALA A 16 1.50 -1.12 -11.02
C ALA A 16 -0.03 -1.04 -11.19
N ALA A 17 -0.68 -2.19 -11.29
CA ALA A 17 -2.13 -2.31 -11.21
C ALA A 17 -2.51 -3.34 -10.14
N ASP A 18 -3.45 -3.00 -9.26
CA ASP A 18 -3.92 -3.88 -8.19
C ASP A 18 -5.45 -3.78 -8.02
N MET A 19 -6.06 -4.83 -7.47
CA MET A 19 -7.50 -4.88 -7.22
C MET A 19 -7.90 -3.95 -6.07
N ILE A 20 -7.06 -3.85 -5.04
CA ILE A 20 -7.30 -3.03 -3.86
C ILE A 20 -6.02 -2.27 -3.54
N VAL A 21 -6.06 -0.94 -3.69
CA VAL A 21 -4.94 -0.04 -3.41
C VAL A 21 -5.27 0.79 -2.17
N GLY A 22 -4.73 0.35 -1.03
CA GLY A 22 -4.73 1.10 0.22
C GLY A 22 -3.47 1.93 0.42
N LYS A 23 -3.41 2.74 1.48
CA LYS A 23 -2.19 3.51 1.85
C LYS A 23 -0.99 2.58 2.02
N ALA A 24 -1.21 1.40 2.59
CA ALA A 24 -0.20 0.35 2.74
C ALA A 24 0.41 -0.11 1.41
N ALA A 25 -0.41 -0.35 0.39
CA ALA A 25 0.07 -0.73 -0.93
C ALA A 25 0.84 0.44 -1.59
N SER A 26 0.31 1.64 -1.45
CA SER A 26 0.89 2.87 -2.01
C SER A 26 2.29 3.16 -1.48
N MET A 27 2.54 2.96 -0.18
CA MET A 27 3.89 3.02 0.41
C MET A 27 4.87 2.06 -0.24
N LEU A 28 4.43 0.84 -0.50
CA LEU A 28 5.27 -0.16 -1.15
C LEU A 28 5.56 0.21 -2.61
N PHE A 29 4.61 0.83 -3.31
CA PHE A 29 4.81 1.33 -4.67
C PHE A 29 5.81 2.49 -4.71
N VAL A 30 5.66 3.47 -3.81
CA VAL A 30 6.61 4.58 -3.67
C VAL A 30 8.00 4.05 -3.37
N LYS A 31 8.15 3.16 -2.37
CA LYS A 31 9.43 2.56 -2.01
C LYS A 31 10.07 1.77 -3.16
N ALA A 32 9.26 1.10 -3.98
CA ALA A 32 9.73 0.33 -5.12
C ALA A 32 10.12 1.19 -6.34
N GLY A 33 9.85 2.50 -6.31
CA GLY A 33 10.11 3.40 -7.45
C GLY A 33 9.11 3.26 -8.59
N ILE A 34 7.89 2.80 -8.30
CA ILE A 34 6.80 2.73 -9.27
C ILE A 34 6.44 4.14 -9.76
N CYS A 35 6.24 4.29 -11.07
CA CYS A 35 5.98 5.58 -11.70
C CYS A 35 4.50 5.88 -11.94
N ALA A 36 3.61 4.88 -11.88
CA ALA A 36 2.17 5.07 -11.99
C ALA A 36 1.40 3.91 -11.36
N VAL A 37 0.23 4.18 -10.79
CA VAL A 37 -0.60 3.17 -10.10
C VAL A 37 -2.04 3.19 -10.60
N HIS A 38 -2.60 2.03 -10.90
CA HIS A 38 -4.04 1.88 -11.12
C HIS A 38 -4.64 0.94 -10.05
N GLY A 39 -5.73 1.35 -9.43
CA GLY A 39 -6.45 0.54 -8.45
C GLY A 39 -7.89 0.31 -8.86
N LYS A 40 -8.35 -0.94 -8.96
CA LYS A 40 -9.79 -1.18 -9.18
C LYS A 40 -10.63 -0.55 -8.06
N VAL A 41 -10.18 -0.71 -6.81
CA VAL A 41 -10.66 0.04 -5.66
C VAL A 41 -9.47 0.72 -5.01
N MET A 42 -9.58 2.02 -4.72
CA MET A 42 -8.55 2.82 -4.07
C MET A 42 -9.11 3.51 -2.83
N SER A 43 -8.36 3.56 -1.72
CA SER A 43 -8.76 4.38 -0.57
C SER A 43 -8.40 5.85 -0.76
N GLU A 44 -9.13 6.76 -0.14
CA GLU A 44 -8.80 8.19 -0.08
C GLU A 44 -7.36 8.40 0.43
N ALA A 45 -7.00 7.72 1.52
CA ALA A 45 -5.64 7.76 2.07
C ALA A 45 -4.57 7.24 1.11
N ALA A 46 -4.91 6.33 0.17
CA ALA A 46 -4.00 5.89 -0.87
C ALA A 46 -3.81 6.97 -1.94
N SER A 47 -4.92 7.58 -2.40
CA SER A 47 -4.93 8.65 -3.39
C SER A 47 -4.11 9.86 -2.90
N GLU A 48 -4.38 10.34 -1.69
CA GLU A 48 -3.65 11.43 -1.04
C GLU A 48 -2.15 11.13 -0.92
N TYR A 49 -1.81 9.89 -0.52
CA TYR A 49 -0.41 9.49 -0.37
C TYR A 49 0.32 9.47 -1.72
N LEU A 50 -0.30 8.90 -2.76
CA LEU A 50 0.29 8.88 -4.11
C LEU A 50 0.44 10.29 -4.68
N GLU A 51 -0.53 11.17 -4.43
CA GLU A 51 -0.48 12.58 -4.84
C GLU A 51 0.66 13.33 -4.15
N ALA A 52 0.81 13.19 -2.82
CA ALA A 52 1.91 13.79 -2.07
C ALA A 52 3.30 13.34 -2.55
N HIS A 53 3.39 12.12 -3.09
CA HIS A 53 4.61 11.56 -3.67
C HIS A 53 4.74 11.79 -5.19
N HIS A 54 3.85 12.58 -5.80
CA HIS A 54 3.83 12.90 -7.23
C HIS A 54 3.78 11.66 -8.14
N ILE A 55 3.04 10.63 -7.71
CA ILE A 55 2.80 9.42 -8.50
C ILE A 55 1.43 9.54 -9.18
N PRO A 56 1.39 9.63 -10.52
CA PRO A 56 0.14 9.52 -11.28
C PRO A 56 -0.63 8.27 -10.90
N HIS A 57 -1.92 8.43 -10.62
CA HIS A 57 -2.76 7.33 -10.25
C HIS A 57 -4.17 7.44 -10.81
N SER A 58 -4.84 6.30 -10.94
CA SER A 58 -6.22 6.20 -11.40
C SER A 58 -6.94 5.06 -10.69
N TYR A 59 -8.27 5.10 -10.71
CA TYR A 59 -9.08 4.07 -10.07
C TYR A 59 -10.44 3.91 -10.74
N ASP A 60 -11.04 2.72 -10.62
CA ASP A 60 -12.44 2.50 -11.02
C ASP A 60 -13.39 3.00 -9.92
N LYS A 61 -13.01 2.82 -8.65
CA LYS A 61 -13.78 3.26 -7.48
C LYS A 61 -12.89 3.80 -6.37
N LEU A 62 -13.21 4.99 -5.88
CA LEU A 62 -12.67 5.54 -4.64
C LEU A 62 -13.54 5.12 -3.44
N THR A 63 -12.92 4.89 -2.28
CA THR A 63 -13.59 4.53 -1.03
C THR A 63 -12.92 5.20 0.15
N GLU A 64 -13.67 5.47 1.22
CA GLU A 64 -13.11 6.11 2.43
C GLU A 64 -12.00 5.25 3.07
N GLN A 65 -12.20 3.94 3.14
CA GLN A 65 -11.25 3.02 3.79
C GLN A 65 -11.26 1.61 3.17
N ILE A 66 -10.13 0.91 3.28
CA ILE A 66 -10.02 -0.51 2.98
C ILE A 66 -10.34 -1.32 4.24
N ILE A 67 -11.39 -2.14 4.17
CA ILE A 67 -11.79 -3.05 5.25
C ILE A 67 -11.06 -4.39 5.16
N ASN A 68 -10.97 -5.09 6.28
CA ASN A 68 -10.39 -6.43 6.32
C ASN A 68 -11.30 -7.46 5.61
N ARG A 69 -10.78 -8.68 5.43
CA ARG A 69 -11.50 -9.75 4.69
C ARG A 69 -12.76 -10.25 5.41
N THR A 70 -12.82 -10.11 6.74
CA THR A 70 -14.00 -10.46 7.56
C THR A 70 -15.09 -9.39 7.50
N GLY A 71 -14.75 -8.18 7.04
CA GLY A 71 -15.68 -7.07 6.86
C GLY A 71 -16.10 -6.36 8.15
N ASP A 72 -15.44 -6.65 9.27
CA ASP A 72 -15.81 -6.15 10.59
C ASP A 72 -14.94 -4.98 11.07
N ASN A 73 -13.73 -4.83 10.51
CA ASN A 73 -12.78 -3.79 10.91
C ASN A 73 -11.93 -3.29 9.73
N ILE A 74 -11.18 -2.22 9.95
CA ILE A 74 -10.19 -1.70 8.99
C ILE A 74 -9.14 -2.79 8.70
N CYS A 75 -8.67 -2.84 7.46
CA CYS A 75 -7.58 -3.72 7.08
C CYS A 75 -6.36 -3.49 8.00
N PRO A 76 -5.81 -4.54 8.65
CA PRO A 76 -4.72 -4.38 9.60
C PRO A 76 -3.45 -3.78 8.96
N MET A 77 -3.28 -3.97 7.66
CA MET A 77 -2.18 -3.37 6.89
C MET A 77 -2.38 -1.85 6.72
N GLU A 78 -3.61 -1.41 6.45
CA GLU A 78 -3.97 0.02 6.35
C GLU A 78 -3.75 0.72 7.68
N ALA A 79 -4.24 0.12 8.77
CA ALA A 79 -4.13 0.66 10.11
C ALA A 79 -2.67 0.80 10.57
N ALA A 80 -1.80 -0.15 10.20
CA ALA A 80 -0.39 -0.15 10.58
C ALA A 80 0.40 1.06 10.03
N VAL A 81 -0.13 1.72 9.00
CA VAL A 81 0.56 2.83 8.33
C VAL A 81 -0.25 4.14 8.31
N ALA A 82 -1.39 4.18 8.99
CA ALA A 82 -2.32 5.31 8.96
C ALA A 82 -1.61 6.65 9.21
N ASN A 83 -0.70 6.70 10.20
CA ASN A 83 0.02 7.90 10.61
C ASN A 83 1.50 7.95 10.18
N ILE A 84 1.91 7.06 9.27
CA ILE A 84 3.30 7.02 8.78
C ILE A 84 3.37 7.79 7.46
N PRO A 85 4.30 8.75 7.30
CA PRO A 85 4.56 9.39 6.01
C PRO A 85 5.72 8.74 5.26
N ASP A 86 6.77 8.32 5.96
CA ASP A 86 8.00 7.82 5.34
C ASP A 86 7.81 6.41 4.74
N PRO A 87 8.15 6.19 3.45
CA PRO A 87 8.01 4.88 2.81
C PRO A 87 8.89 3.78 3.43
N GLU A 88 10.05 4.13 3.99
CA GLU A 88 10.97 3.16 4.59
C GLU A 88 10.44 2.67 5.95
N GLU A 89 9.98 3.60 6.78
CA GLU A 89 9.26 3.32 8.03
C GLU A 89 7.99 2.53 7.75
N GLY A 90 7.23 2.91 6.72
CA GLY A 90 6.04 2.18 6.28
C GLY A 90 6.35 0.74 5.92
N TYR A 91 7.41 0.49 5.15
CA TYR A 91 7.84 -0.88 4.82
C TYR A 91 8.19 -1.71 6.06
N LYS A 92 8.91 -1.13 7.02
CA LYS A 92 9.26 -1.81 8.28
C LYS A 92 8.01 -2.11 9.11
N ALA A 93 7.08 -1.17 9.23
CA ALA A 93 5.81 -1.35 9.94
C ALA A 93 4.98 -2.47 9.30
N LEU A 94 4.85 -2.48 7.97
CA LEU A 94 4.15 -3.54 7.24
C LEU A 94 4.83 -4.90 7.38
N PHE A 95 6.16 -4.95 7.38
CA PHE A 95 6.90 -6.19 7.61
C PHE A 95 6.61 -6.76 9.00
N ASN A 96 6.70 -5.94 10.04
CA ASN A 96 6.38 -6.34 11.40
C ASN A 96 4.93 -6.80 11.52
N LYS A 97 3.98 -6.08 10.90
CA LYS A 97 2.57 -6.43 10.95
C LYS A 97 2.28 -7.79 10.31
N ILE A 98 2.92 -8.11 9.18
CA ILE A 98 2.79 -9.44 8.57
C ILE A 98 3.33 -10.53 9.49
N GLN A 99 4.46 -10.30 10.18
CA GLN A 99 5.01 -11.30 11.11
C GLN A 99 4.07 -11.52 12.31
N GLU A 100 3.49 -10.45 12.86
CA GLU A 100 2.48 -10.52 13.92
C GLU A 100 1.25 -11.35 13.47
N MET A 101 0.71 -11.03 12.29
CA MET A 101 -0.46 -11.72 11.74
C MET A 101 -0.20 -13.20 11.43
N ARG A 102 1.05 -13.59 11.16
CA ARG A 102 1.44 -15.00 10.94
C ARG A 102 1.55 -15.80 12.25
N LYS A 103 1.88 -15.14 13.36
CA LYS A 103 1.97 -15.80 14.68
C LYS A 103 0.59 -16.04 15.32
N ASN A 104 -0.40 -15.24 14.92
CA ASN A 104 -1.76 -15.29 15.44
C ASN A 104 -2.71 -16.16 14.58
N ASN A 105 -2.17 -16.84 13.56
CA ASN A 105 -2.86 -17.82 12.72
C ASN A 105 -2.28 -19.22 12.98
#